data_AF-A0A085GEB9-F1
#
_entry.id   AF-A0A085GEB9-F1
#
_cell.length_a   1.000
_cell.length_b   1.000
_cell.length_c   1.000
_cell.angle_alpha   90.00
_cell.angle_beta   90.00
_cell.angle_gamma   90.00
#
_symmetry.space_group_name_H-M   'P 1'
#
loop_
_entity.id
_entity.type
_entity.pdbx_description
1 polymer ?
#
loop_
_entity_poly.entity_id
_entity_poly.type
_entity_poly.pdbx_seq_one_letter_code
_entity_poly.pdbx_strand_id
1 'polypeptide(L)'
;MSETLLLRTQRLRDAILWWVALCWLAFALLPSWSLDYGLFESTREELIAAYSWSGINISLLWYVLPSLLLLRPFNELGPEKRQRHYFDAGWALFCMAFVVISATITERGMGYATIVLFIALGMVITLALTRLEWLGGDSFVIGSLVTIVALIGVFIVWPSVAIFIPMFTNDAGEFAPLAFMAVLSQAHIIQVIINSIALSIAVGIGCTFFGLVLAIYTTRIAKRSAIIGRIFSILPIVTPPFVVGLGVTLMMGRSGYVTELMVDWFGLTNTNWLYGFTGIWLAQVLAFTPMAFMILDGAIKTIHPSLEEASYTLRATRWKTFKGVFLPLLKPALANAFLIVIVQSLADFSNPLVLGGNFDVLATQIYFYITGSQLDYQAASTLGAFLLLFSLLVFCIQYMWIGKRSYVTVSGKSNRGDVQPLPVTLVWAVVALLAVWIAFNALLYGSIFYGSFTVNWGVDYTLTFDNFIKLFGQGMSDGAWPSLLDTLLYAGIAAPITAFFGLLIAWIVVRQQFRGKKTIEFTTMLCFAVPGTVAGVSYILAFNSAPVYLTGTAAIVIMSMVMRNVPVGIRAGIAGLGQIDKSLDEASLSLRAGSMRTIINILLPLLRPAILSA
;
A
#
# COMPACT_ATOMS: atom_id res chain seq x y z
N MET A 1 7.85 64.04 -1.85
CA MET A 1 8.97 63.58 -2.72
C MET A 1 9.18 62.10 -2.42
N SER A 2 8.97 61.14 -3.31
CA SER A 2 8.76 61.17 -4.77
C SER A 2 8.12 59.81 -5.11
N GLU A 3 6.85 59.79 -5.51
CA GLU A 3 6.42 59.46 -6.87
C GLU A 3 7.53 59.01 -7.85
N THR A 4 8.22 57.90 -7.59
CA THR A 4 8.98 57.17 -8.62
C THR A 4 9.15 55.70 -8.23
N LEU A 5 8.09 54.91 -8.29
CA LEU A 5 8.19 53.44 -8.42
C LEU A 5 6.95 52.82 -9.12
N LEU A 6 6.28 53.61 -9.98
CA LEU A 6 5.21 53.15 -10.88
C LEU A 6 5.72 52.81 -12.28
N LEU A 7 6.90 52.19 -12.38
CA LEU A 7 7.45 51.73 -13.66
C LEU A 7 7.91 50.27 -13.57
N ARG A 8 6.92 49.37 -13.52
CA ARG A 8 6.87 48.20 -14.40
C ARG A 8 5.45 47.62 -14.47
N THR A 9 4.51 48.35 -15.06
CA THR A 9 3.35 47.73 -15.70
C THR A 9 3.81 47.07 -17.00
N GLN A 10 4.70 46.08 -16.90
CA GLN A 10 4.67 45.04 -17.91
C GLN A 10 3.26 44.45 -17.81
N ARG A 11 2.45 44.70 -18.84
CA ARG A 11 1.31 43.84 -19.21
C ARG A 11 1.89 42.42 -19.38
N LEU A 12 2.19 41.75 -18.27
CA LEU A 12 2.41 40.32 -18.25
C LEU A 12 1.08 39.75 -18.71
N ARG A 13 1.03 39.33 -19.98
CA ARG A 13 -0.09 38.55 -20.52
C ARG A 13 -0.46 37.53 -19.46
N ASP A 14 -1.74 37.51 -19.09
CA ASP A 14 -2.20 36.67 -17.99
C ASP A 14 -1.77 35.23 -18.25
N ALA A 15 -1.04 34.62 -17.31
CA ALA A 15 -0.46 33.29 -17.50
C ALA A 15 -1.53 32.23 -17.82
N ILE A 16 -2.79 32.49 -17.46
CA ILE A 16 -3.97 31.69 -17.80
C ILE A 16 -4.14 31.56 -19.33
N LEU A 17 -3.77 32.57 -20.12
CA LEU A 17 -3.79 32.49 -21.58
C LEU A 17 -2.91 31.37 -22.11
N TRP A 18 -1.73 31.16 -21.53
CA TRP A 18 -0.83 30.08 -21.94
C TRP A 18 -1.38 28.70 -21.58
N TRP A 19 -2.02 28.56 -20.42
CA TRP A 19 -2.66 27.31 -20.02
C TRP A 19 -3.86 26.98 -20.91
N VAL A 20 -4.70 27.96 -21.25
CA VAL A 20 -5.81 27.77 -22.18
C VAL A 20 -5.30 27.46 -23.59
N ALA A 21 -4.25 28.12 -24.06
CA ALA A 21 -3.62 27.82 -25.34
C ALA A 21 -3.06 26.38 -25.37
N LEU A 22 -2.48 25.91 -24.26
CA LEU A 22 -2.01 24.53 -24.12
C LEU A 22 -3.17 23.52 -24.20
N CYS A 23 -4.34 23.83 -23.63
CA CYS A 23 -5.53 23.00 -23.77
C CYS A 23 -5.95 22.86 -25.24
N TRP A 24 -5.96 23.96 -26.00
CA TRP A 24 -6.29 23.93 -27.43
C TRP A 24 -5.24 23.23 -28.29
N LEU A 25 -3.96 23.35 -27.91
CA LEU A 25 -2.89 22.57 -28.55
C LEU A 25 -3.09 21.07 -28.32
N ALA A 26 -3.44 20.67 -27.09
CA ALA A 26 -3.74 19.27 -26.77
C ALA A 26 -4.97 18.75 -27.51
N PHE A 27 -6.03 19.56 -27.60
CA PHE A 27 -7.22 19.25 -28.41
C PHE A 27 -6.89 18.99 -29.88
N ALA A 28 -5.96 19.75 -30.46
CA ALA A 28 -5.56 19.59 -31.85
C ALA A 28 -4.68 18.36 -32.07
N LEU A 29 -3.75 18.09 -31.14
CA LEU A 29 -2.68 17.10 -31.33
C LEU A 29 -2.97 15.72 -30.73
N LEU A 30 -3.84 15.63 -29.72
CA LEU A 30 -4.10 14.38 -29.00
C LEU A 30 -5.59 13.96 -29.06
N PRO A 31 -5.88 12.65 -29.05
CA PRO A 31 -7.24 12.14 -28.92
C PRO A 31 -7.88 12.60 -27.61
N SER A 32 -9.12 13.09 -27.69
CA SER A 32 -9.90 13.47 -26.50
C SER A 32 -10.75 12.33 -25.98
N TRP A 33 -11.12 11.38 -26.83
CA TRP A 33 -11.75 10.13 -26.42
C TRP A 33 -10.68 9.05 -26.18
N SER A 34 -10.98 8.12 -25.29
CA SER A 34 -10.12 6.95 -25.04
C SER A 34 -9.98 6.10 -26.29
N LEU A 35 -8.83 5.45 -26.42
CA LEU A 35 -8.52 4.48 -27.46
C LEU A 35 -8.44 3.09 -26.83
N ASP A 36 -9.05 2.08 -27.44
CA ASP A 36 -9.10 0.72 -26.90
C ASP A 36 -7.71 0.05 -26.91
N TYR A 37 -6.91 0.31 -27.95
CA TYR A 37 -5.56 -0.26 -28.12
C TYR A 37 -4.43 0.78 -27.93
N GLY A 38 -4.76 1.98 -27.44
CA GLY A 38 -3.79 3.05 -27.23
C GLY A 38 -3.19 3.63 -28.54
N LEU A 39 -2.29 4.61 -28.41
CA LEU A 39 -1.82 5.42 -29.55
C LEU A 39 -1.06 4.65 -30.64
N PHE A 40 -0.40 3.54 -30.29
CA PHE A 40 0.52 2.84 -31.20
C PHE A 40 -0.13 1.65 -31.92
N GLU A 41 -1.20 1.09 -31.38
CA GLU A 41 -1.87 -0.08 -31.95
C GLU A 41 -3.26 0.25 -32.52
N SER A 42 -3.80 1.44 -32.22
CA SER A 42 -5.09 1.87 -32.80
C SER A 42 -4.99 2.10 -34.31
N THR A 43 -6.06 1.78 -35.02
CA THR A 43 -6.15 2.04 -36.46
C THR A 43 -6.23 3.54 -36.75
N ARG A 44 -5.90 3.94 -37.98
CA ARG A 44 -5.99 5.36 -38.38
C ARG A 44 -7.42 5.92 -38.25
N GLU A 45 -8.42 5.09 -38.53
CA GLU A 45 -9.83 5.47 -38.44
C GLU A 45 -10.28 5.67 -36.99
N GLU A 46 -9.92 4.75 -36.09
CA GLU A 46 -10.14 4.89 -34.65
C GLU A 46 -9.48 6.15 -34.11
N LEU A 47 -8.24 6.41 -34.52
CA LEU A 47 -7.48 7.55 -34.05
C LEU A 47 -8.12 8.87 -34.50
N ILE A 48 -8.60 8.96 -35.75
CA ILE A 48 -9.34 10.12 -36.26
C ILE A 48 -10.68 10.28 -35.52
N ALA A 49 -11.43 9.20 -35.31
CA ALA A 49 -12.71 9.23 -34.60
C ALA A 49 -12.56 9.66 -33.13
N ALA A 50 -11.41 9.37 -32.51
CA ALA A 50 -11.13 9.75 -31.13
C ALA A 50 -10.73 11.23 -30.96
N TYR A 51 -10.40 11.95 -32.04
CA TYR A 51 -10.22 13.40 -31.99
C TYR A 51 -11.55 14.11 -31.85
N SER A 52 -11.62 15.07 -30.93
CA SER A 52 -12.84 15.86 -30.73
C SER A 52 -13.24 16.68 -31.96
N TRP A 53 -12.29 17.16 -32.77
CA TRP A 53 -12.59 17.97 -33.95
C TRP A 53 -13.12 17.17 -35.15
N SER A 54 -13.12 15.84 -35.09
CA SER A 54 -13.65 14.99 -36.16
C SER A 54 -15.18 15.08 -36.31
N GLY A 55 -15.89 15.57 -35.29
CA GLY A 55 -17.34 15.75 -35.32
C GLY A 55 -17.84 16.68 -34.21
N ILE A 56 -19.12 17.03 -34.26
CA ILE A 56 -19.76 17.82 -33.20
C ILE A 56 -20.11 16.89 -32.03
N ASN A 57 -19.38 17.02 -30.93
CA ASN A 57 -19.51 16.18 -29.73
C ASN A 57 -19.36 17.01 -28.45
N ILE A 58 -19.73 16.41 -27.31
CA ILE A 58 -19.66 17.07 -26.01
C ILE A 58 -18.23 17.41 -25.59
N SER A 59 -17.23 16.69 -26.10
CA SER A 59 -15.83 16.93 -25.76
C SER A 59 -15.31 18.27 -26.31
N LEU A 60 -15.97 18.87 -27.31
CA LEU A 60 -15.69 20.26 -27.71
C LEU A 60 -15.96 21.25 -26.57
N LEU A 61 -17.00 21.02 -25.76
CA LEU A 61 -17.30 21.85 -24.59
C LEU A 61 -16.23 21.75 -23.50
N TRP A 62 -15.47 20.64 -23.45
CA TRP A 62 -14.36 20.47 -22.51
C TRP A 62 -13.24 21.50 -22.70
N TYR A 63 -13.11 22.04 -23.92
CA TYR A 63 -12.09 23.04 -24.26
C TYR A 63 -12.67 24.45 -24.43
N VAL A 64 -13.94 24.55 -24.85
CA VAL A 64 -14.64 25.84 -24.91
C VAL A 64 -14.93 26.41 -23.53
N LEU A 65 -15.38 25.62 -22.56
CA LEU A 65 -15.70 26.14 -21.22
C LEU A 65 -14.48 26.74 -20.48
N PRO A 66 -13.28 26.12 -20.50
CA PRO A 66 -12.07 26.76 -19.98
C PRO A 66 -11.71 28.08 -20.67
N SER A 67 -12.04 28.23 -21.96
CA SER A 67 -11.71 29.45 -22.72
C SER A 67 -12.47 30.69 -22.23
N LEU A 68 -13.60 30.50 -21.54
CA LEU A 68 -14.36 31.59 -20.92
C LEU A 68 -13.56 32.31 -19.82
N LEU A 69 -12.51 31.69 -19.26
CA LEU A 69 -11.56 32.36 -18.36
C LEU A 69 -10.84 33.55 -19.00
N LEU A 70 -10.81 33.63 -20.34
CA LEU A 70 -10.19 34.72 -21.09
C LEU A 70 -11.12 35.93 -21.25
N LEU A 71 -12.43 35.75 -21.10
CA LEU A 71 -13.44 36.80 -21.30
C LEU A 71 -13.69 37.66 -20.04
N ARG A 72 -13.01 37.36 -18.93
CA ARG A 72 -13.16 38.12 -17.68
C ARG A 72 -12.60 39.56 -17.80
N PRO A 73 -13.21 40.56 -17.14
CA PRO A 73 -12.80 41.96 -17.25
C PRO A 73 -11.33 42.18 -16.78
N PHE A 74 -10.58 42.96 -17.57
CA PHE A 74 -9.15 43.23 -17.33
C PHE A 74 -8.88 44.34 -16.30
N ASN A 75 -9.88 45.17 -16.00
CA ASN A 75 -9.73 46.41 -15.25
C ASN A 75 -10.53 46.40 -13.96
N GLU A 76 -10.01 45.79 -12.90
CA GLU A 76 -10.59 45.94 -11.56
C GLU A 76 -9.49 46.25 -10.54
N LEU A 77 -9.47 47.52 -10.10
CA LEU A 77 -8.63 48.04 -9.02
C LEU A 77 -9.42 47.93 -7.72
N GLY A 78 -9.09 46.98 -6.83
CA GLY A 78 -9.74 46.89 -5.51
C GLY A 78 -9.90 45.46 -4.95
N PRO A 79 -10.72 45.28 -3.88
CA PRO A 79 -11.03 43.98 -3.25
C PRO A 79 -11.64 42.94 -4.22
N GLU A 80 -12.15 43.39 -5.38
CA GLU A 80 -12.66 42.57 -6.47
C GLU A 80 -11.58 41.66 -7.12
N LYS A 81 -10.28 41.99 -6.98
CA LYS A 81 -9.18 41.08 -7.35
C LYS A 81 -9.27 39.72 -6.65
N ARG A 82 -9.71 39.71 -5.39
CA ARG A 82 -9.80 38.48 -4.60
C ARG A 82 -10.96 37.61 -5.10
N GLN A 83 -12.10 38.23 -5.39
CA GLN A 83 -13.26 37.54 -5.98
C GLN A 83 -12.91 36.94 -7.34
N ARG A 84 -12.15 37.67 -8.17
CA ARG A 84 -11.64 37.15 -9.44
C ARG A 84 -10.84 35.86 -9.27
N HIS A 85 -9.88 35.80 -8.36
CA HIS A 85 -9.07 34.60 -8.19
C HIS A 85 -9.89 33.42 -7.62
N TYR A 86 -10.88 33.69 -6.76
CA TYR A 86 -11.84 32.65 -6.37
C TYR A 86 -12.67 32.15 -7.56
N PHE A 87 -13.10 33.04 -8.45
CA PHE A 87 -13.78 32.67 -9.69
C PHE A 87 -12.87 31.82 -10.59
N ASP A 88 -11.61 32.22 -10.79
CA ASP A 88 -10.65 31.48 -11.63
C ASP A 88 -10.47 30.04 -11.14
N ALA A 89 -10.28 29.86 -9.83
CA ALA A 89 -10.14 28.54 -9.21
C ALA A 89 -11.45 27.74 -9.27
N GLY A 90 -12.58 28.38 -8.92
CA GLY A 90 -13.90 27.74 -8.92
C GLY A 90 -14.36 27.31 -10.32
N TRP A 91 -14.12 28.14 -11.33
CA TRP A 91 -14.45 27.85 -12.72
C TRP A 91 -13.57 26.74 -13.29
N ALA A 92 -12.27 26.74 -12.98
CA ALA A 92 -11.38 25.65 -13.38
C ALA A 92 -11.82 24.31 -12.76
N LEU A 93 -12.21 24.30 -11.48
CA LEU A 93 -12.77 23.13 -10.81
C LEU A 93 -14.11 22.69 -11.43
N PHE A 94 -14.99 23.63 -11.76
CA PHE A 94 -16.22 23.35 -12.48
C PHE A 94 -15.96 22.72 -13.84
N CYS A 95 -15.00 23.23 -14.62
CA CYS A 95 -14.62 22.63 -15.89
C CYS A 95 -14.10 21.20 -15.72
N MET A 96 -13.24 20.95 -14.73
CA MET A 96 -12.78 19.59 -14.40
C MET A 96 -13.97 18.66 -14.09
N ALA A 97 -14.88 19.08 -13.21
CA ALA A 97 -16.05 18.30 -12.83
C ALA A 97 -16.98 18.05 -14.04
N PHE A 98 -17.20 19.06 -14.88
CA PHE A 98 -18.00 18.93 -16.09
C PHE A 98 -17.42 17.89 -17.04
N VAL A 99 -16.11 17.87 -17.25
CA VAL A 99 -15.43 16.86 -18.09
C VAL A 99 -15.69 15.45 -17.56
N VAL A 100 -15.44 15.22 -16.26
CA VAL A 100 -15.66 13.91 -15.62
C VAL A 100 -17.13 13.49 -15.72
N ILE A 101 -18.06 14.35 -15.30
CA ILE A 101 -19.50 14.04 -15.26
C ILE A 101 -20.05 13.79 -16.68
N SER A 102 -19.70 14.64 -17.65
CA SER A 102 -20.17 14.46 -19.03
C SER A 102 -19.59 13.20 -19.67
N ALA A 103 -18.32 12.86 -19.41
CA ALA A 103 -17.73 11.60 -19.86
C ALA A 103 -18.45 10.39 -19.25
N THR A 104 -18.75 10.41 -17.94
CA THR A 104 -19.50 9.34 -17.27
C THR A 104 -20.93 9.20 -17.81
N ILE A 105 -21.67 10.29 -17.98
CA ILE A 105 -23.06 10.26 -18.49
C ILE A 105 -23.12 9.79 -19.95
N THR A 106 -22.12 10.13 -20.75
CA THR A 106 -22.05 9.70 -22.16
C THR A 106 -21.42 8.32 -22.34
N GLU A 107 -21.01 7.66 -21.24
CA GLU A 107 -20.33 6.35 -21.22
C GLU A 107 -19.06 6.31 -22.10
N ARG A 108 -18.44 7.48 -22.32
CA ARG A 108 -17.23 7.60 -23.13
C ARG A 108 -16.01 7.92 -22.30
N GLY A 109 -14.90 7.24 -22.59
CA GLY A 109 -13.66 7.41 -21.85
C GLY A 109 -12.90 8.66 -22.25
N MET A 110 -12.22 9.25 -21.26
CA MET A 110 -11.34 10.39 -21.46
C MET A 110 -10.01 9.93 -22.07
N GLY A 111 -9.64 10.55 -23.19
CA GLY A 111 -8.39 10.29 -23.91
C GLY A 111 -7.20 11.12 -23.41
N TYR A 112 -6.05 10.96 -24.07
CA TYR A 112 -4.78 11.60 -23.67
C TYR A 112 -4.82 13.13 -23.63
N ALA A 113 -5.63 13.77 -24.47
CA ALA A 113 -5.78 15.23 -24.47
C ALA A 113 -6.37 15.76 -23.15
N THR A 114 -7.16 14.94 -22.45
CA THR A 114 -7.75 15.33 -21.16
C THR A 114 -6.70 15.42 -20.06
N ILE A 115 -5.63 14.61 -20.11
CA ILE A 115 -4.53 14.67 -19.13
C ILE A 115 -3.91 16.07 -19.13
N VAL A 116 -3.62 16.60 -20.32
CA VAL A 116 -3.07 17.96 -20.47
C VAL A 116 -4.07 19.02 -20.01
N LEU A 117 -5.37 18.82 -20.29
CA LEU A 117 -6.45 19.69 -19.82
C LEU A 117 -6.50 19.74 -18.28
N PHE A 118 -6.48 18.60 -17.59
CA PHE A 118 -6.46 18.54 -16.12
C PHE A 118 -5.21 19.18 -15.53
N ILE A 119 -4.03 18.98 -16.14
CA ILE A 119 -2.79 19.64 -15.72
C ILE A 119 -2.93 21.16 -15.86
N ALA A 120 -3.38 21.64 -17.02
CA ALA A 120 -3.55 23.07 -17.28
C ALA A 120 -4.56 23.72 -16.33
N LEU A 121 -5.71 23.09 -16.10
CA LEU A 121 -6.70 23.56 -15.13
C LEU A 121 -6.16 23.52 -13.69
N GLY A 122 -5.38 22.51 -13.32
CA GLY A 122 -4.71 22.42 -12.02
C GLY A 122 -3.69 23.55 -11.81
N MET A 123 -2.97 23.93 -12.87
CA MET A 123 -2.07 25.09 -12.86
C MET A 123 -2.82 26.42 -12.79
N VAL A 124 -4.01 26.53 -13.39
CA VAL A 124 -4.90 27.69 -13.21
C VAL A 124 -5.35 27.81 -11.75
N ILE A 125 -5.79 26.71 -11.14
CA ILE A 125 -6.15 26.66 -9.71
C ILE A 125 -4.95 27.08 -8.85
N THR A 126 -3.77 26.54 -9.13
CA THR A 126 -2.53 26.87 -8.42
C THR A 126 -2.23 28.35 -8.50
N LEU A 127 -2.25 28.93 -9.71
CA LEU A 127 -1.99 30.35 -9.94
C LEU A 127 -3.01 31.24 -9.22
N ALA A 128 -4.29 30.86 -9.23
CA ALA A 128 -5.35 31.58 -8.54
C ALA A 128 -5.12 31.58 -7.02
N LEU A 129 -4.85 30.41 -6.43
CA LEU A 129 -4.55 30.27 -4.99
C LEU A 129 -3.25 30.98 -4.59
N THR A 130 -2.24 30.98 -5.45
CA THR A 130 -0.99 31.74 -5.26
C THR A 130 -1.26 33.24 -5.18
N ARG A 131 -2.09 33.78 -6.09
CA ARG A 131 -2.47 35.20 -6.09
C ARG A 131 -3.39 35.58 -4.92
N LEU A 132 -4.04 34.59 -4.30
CA LEU A 132 -4.80 34.74 -3.05
C LEU A 132 -3.91 34.67 -1.78
N GLU A 133 -2.59 34.57 -1.95
CA GLU A 133 -1.60 34.47 -0.86
C GLU A 133 -1.86 33.28 0.10
N TRP A 134 -2.51 32.22 -0.39
CA TRP A 134 -2.63 30.98 0.36
C TRP A 134 -1.23 30.40 0.60
N LEU A 135 -0.97 29.95 1.83
CA LEU A 135 0.33 29.40 2.24
C LEU A 135 1.51 30.33 1.91
N GLY A 136 1.31 31.64 2.06
CA GLY A 136 2.34 32.64 1.79
C GLY A 136 2.59 32.92 0.30
N GLY A 137 1.72 32.43 -0.59
CA GLY A 137 1.84 32.66 -2.03
C GLY A 137 2.94 31.85 -2.72
N ASP A 138 3.40 30.75 -2.12
CA ASP A 138 4.38 29.87 -2.76
C ASP A 138 3.70 28.96 -3.80
N SER A 139 3.93 29.27 -5.08
CA SER A 139 3.37 28.50 -6.21
C SER A 139 3.75 27.01 -6.21
N PHE A 140 4.95 26.66 -5.74
CA PHE A 140 5.40 25.27 -5.72
C PHE A 140 4.70 24.49 -4.61
N VAL A 141 4.56 25.08 -3.41
CA VAL A 141 3.83 24.46 -2.29
C VAL A 141 2.38 24.20 -2.68
N ILE A 142 1.70 25.22 -3.21
CA ILE A 142 0.30 25.13 -3.60
C ILE A 142 0.12 24.12 -4.74
N GLY A 143 0.96 24.17 -5.78
CA GLY A 143 0.87 23.24 -6.90
C GLY A 143 1.09 21.79 -6.49
N SER A 144 2.05 21.56 -5.59
CA SER A 144 2.30 20.25 -5.01
C SER A 144 1.10 19.75 -4.19
N LEU A 145 0.49 20.63 -3.38
CA LEU A 145 -0.70 20.29 -2.59
C LEU A 145 -1.91 19.95 -3.48
N VAL A 146 -2.17 20.75 -4.51
CA VAL A 146 -3.24 20.49 -5.50
C VAL A 146 -3.02 19.14 -6.18
N THR A 147 -1.79 18.87 -6.61
CA THR A 147 -1.42 17.60 -7.26
C THR A 147 -1.61 16.41 -6.32
N ILE A 148 -1.16 16.51 -5.06
CA ILE A 148 -1.30 15.47 -4.05
C ILE A 148 -2.77 15.19 -3.76
N VAL A 149 -3.58 16.23 -3.55
CA VAL A 149 -5.03 16.07 -3.30
C VAL A 149 -5.72 15.41 -4.50
N ALA A 150 -5.37 15.79 -5.73
CA ALA A 150 -5.91 15.18 -6.93
C ALA A 150 -5.53 13.69 -7.03
N LEU A 151 -4.26 13.33 -6.81
CA LEU A 151 -3.80 11.94 -6.89
C LEU A 151 -4.40 11.08 -5.78
N ILE A 152 -4.48 11.59 -4.54
CA ILE A 152 -5.17 10.90 -3.45
C ILE A 152 -6.64 10.72 -3.78
N GLY A 153 -7.31 11.74 -4.32
CA GLY A 153 -8.69 11.67 -4.75
C GLY A 153 -8.92 10.58 -5.79
N VAL A 154 -8.15 10.60 -6.88
CA VAL A 154 -8.34 9.73 -8.04
C VAL A 154 -7.87 8.30 -7.82
N PHE A 155 -6.73 8.09 -7.15
CA PHE A 155 -6.10 6.75 -7.07
C PHE A 155 -6.16 6.10 -5.69
N ILE A 156 -6.68 6.80 -4.67
CA ILE A 156 -6.86 6.22 -3.34
C ILE A 156 -8.33 6.26 -2.95
N VAL A 157 -8.93 7.45 -2.91
CA VAL A 157 -10.30 7.63 -2.45
C VAL A 157 -11.29 7.04 -3.45
N TRP A 158 -11.16 7.34 -4.74
CA TRP A 158 -12.10 6.85 -5.75
C TRP A 158 -12.14 5.31 -5.83
N PRO A 159 -11.02 4.56 -5.96
CA PRO A 159 -11.06 3.10 -5.88
C PRO A 159 -11.71 2.61 -4.58
N SER A 160 -11.32 3.18 -3.45
CA SER A 160 -11.90 2.80 -2.15
C SER A 160 -13.41 3.04 -2.07
N VAL A 161 -13.95 4.02 -2.80
CA VAL A 161 -15.41 4.26 -2.90
C VAL A 161 -16.05 3.35 -3.96
N ALA A 162 -15.37 3.13 -5.08
CA ALA A 162 -15.86 2.33 -6.20
C ALA A 162 -16.18 0.89 -5.79
N ILE A 163 -15.44 0.33 -4.82
CA ILE A 163 -15.76 -0.99 -4.28
C ILE A 163 -17.12 -1.07 -3.59
N PHE A 164 -17.72 0.04 -3.16
CA PHE A 164 -19.05 0.03 -2.55
C PHE A 164 -20.17 0.23 -3.58
N ILE A 165 -19.87 0.63 -4.81
CA ILE A 165 -20.90 0.93 -5.81
C ILE A 165 -21.69 -0.35 -6.17
N PRO A 166 -21.06 -1.46 -6.59
CA PRO A 166 -21.81 -2.66 -6.97
C PRO A 166 -22.58 -3.29 -5.81
N MET A 167 -22.14 -3.07 -4.56
CA MET A 167 -22.83 -3.53 -3.35
C MET A 167 -24.27 -2.98 -3.24
N PHE A 168 -24.52 -1.81 -3.82
CA PHE A 168 -25.83 -1.15 -3.81
C PHE A 168 -26.50 -1.13 -5.18
N THR A 169 -26.11 -2.02 -6.10
CA THR A 169 -26.76 -2.16 -7.41
C THR A 169 -27.23 -3.59 -7.64
N ASN A 170 -28.25 -3.77 -8.48
CA ASN A 170 -28.68 -5.08 -8.98
C ASN A 170 -27.95 -5.44 -10.29
N ASP A 171 -28.22 -6.63 -10.84
CA ASP A 171 -27.66 -7.10 -12.12
C ASP A 171 -28.00 -6.17 -13.31
N ALA A 172 -29.09 -5.40 -13.20
CA ALA A 172 -29.50 -4.41 -14.21
C ALA A 172 -28.79 -3.05 -14.04
N GLY A 173 -27.90 -2.89 -13.05
CA GLY A 173 -27.20 -1.65 -12.74
C GLY A 173 -28.04 -0.60 -12.00
N GLU A 174 -29.26 -0.95 -11.59
CA GLU A 174 -30.16 -0.06 -10.86
C GLU A 174 -29.81 -0.02 -9.37
N PHE A 175 -30.04 1.13 -8.73
CA PHE A 175 -29.79 1.31 -7.31
C PHE A 175 -30.70 0.41 -6.46
N ALA A 176 -30.09 -0.54 -5.76
CA ALA A 176 -30.74 -1.54 -4.91
C ALA A 176 -30.03 -1.57 -3.54
N PRO A 177 -30.49 -0.76 -2.57
CA PRO A 177 -29.76 -0.53 -1.31
C PRO A 177 -29.64 -1.77 -0.41
N LEU A 178 -30.44 -2.80 -0.64
CA LEU A 178 -30.46 -4.04 0.16
C LEU A 178 -29.89 -5.25 -0.62
N ALA A 179 -29.37 -5.06 -1.83
CA ALA A 179 -28.89 -6.14 -2.70
C ALA A 179 -27.77 -6.95 -2.04
N PHE A 180 -26.86 -6.29 -1.31
CA PHE A 180 -25.81 -6.95 -0.53
C PHE A 180 -26.33 -7.90 0.55
N MET A 181 -27.55 -7.69 1.09
CA MET A 181 -28.10 -8.60 2.11
C MET A 181 -28.43 -9.97 1.51
N ALA A 182 -28.82 -10.04 0.24
CA ALA A 182 -29.02 -11.31 -0.43
C ALA A 182 -27.71 -12.11 -0.49
N VAL A 183 -26.60 -11.44 -0.82
CA VAL A 183 -25.25 -12.04 -0.83
C VAL A 183 -24.84 -12.51 0.57
N LEU A 184 -24.99 -11.65 1.59
CA LEU A 184 -24.62 -11.98 2.96
C LEU A 184 -25.49 -13.07 3.60
N SER A 185 -26.72 -13.26 3.11
CA SER A 185 -27.63 -14.29 3.60
C SER A 185 -27.24 -15.71 3.14
N GLN A 186 -26.35 -15.82 2.16
CA GLN A 186 -25.89 -17.11 1.67
C GLN A 186 -25.01 -17.81 2.71
N ALA A 187 -25.35 -19.05 3.04
CA ALA A 187 -24.63 -19.84 4.07
C ALA A 187 -23.13 -19.97 3.77
N HIS A 188 -22.76 -20.12 2.49
CA HIS A 188 -21.36 -20.17 2.05
C HIS A 188 -20.61 -18.88 2.38
N ILE A 189 -21.21 -17.72 2.08
CA ILE A 189 -20.59 -16.41 2.35
C ILE A 189 -20.35 -16.18 3.85
N ILE A 190 -21.32 -16.54 4.69
CA ILE A 190 -21.17 -16.48 6.15
C ILE A 190 -20.00 -17.36 6.61
N GLN A 191 -19.91 -18.58 6.08
CA GLN A 191 -18.82 -19.49 6.40
C GLN A 191 -17.46 -18.91 6.00
N VAL A 192 -17.35 -18.30 4.82
CA VAL A 192 -16.13 -17.64 4.32
C VAL A 192 -15.70 -16.48 5.23
N ILE A 193 -16.65 -15.67 5.71
CA ILE A 193 -16.39 -14.59 6.67
C ILE A 193 -15.85 -15.16 7.99
N ILE A 194 -16.54 -16.17 8.54
CA ILE A 194 -16.14 -16.82 9.80
C ILE A 194 -14.75 -17.46 9.66
N ASN A 195 -14.52 -18.19 8.57
CA ASN A 195 -13.24 -18.82 8.25
C ASN A 195 -12.11 -17.80 8.25
N SER A 196 -12.30 -16.65 7.59
CA SER A 196 -11.30 -15.58 7.49
C SER A 196 -10.97 -14.97 8.85
N ILE A 197 -11.99 -14.69 9.66
CA ILE A 197 -11.82 -14.13 11.00
C ILE A 197 -11.15 -15.14 11.93
N ALA A 198 -11.65 -16.38 11.97
CA ALA A 198 -11.10 -17.44 12.81
C ALA A 198 -9.64 -17.75 12.46
N LEU A 199 -9.33 -17.85 11.16
CA LEU A 199 -7.97 -18.05 10.66
C LEU A 199 -7.06 -16.88 11.07
N SER A 200 -7.47 -15.64 10.81
CA SER A 200 -6.63 -14.48 11.12
C SER A 200 -6.31 -14.34 12.61
N ILE A 201 -7.29 -14.61 13.48
CA ILE A 201 -7.08 -14.63 14.94
C ILE A 201 -6.08 -15.73 15.32
N ALA A 202 -6.26 -16.94 14.80
CA ALA A 202 -5.37 -18.07 15.10
C ALA A 202 -3.94 -17.82 14.61
N VAL A 203 -3.77 -17.21 13.43
CA VAL A 203 -2.47 -16.81 12.88
C VAL A 203 -1.86 -15.67 13.71
N GLY A 204 -2.66 -14.68 14.11
CA GLY A 204 -2.25 -13.63 15.03
C GLY A 204 -1.69 -14.18 16.33
N ILE A 205 -2.39 -15.14 16.96
CA ILE A 205 -1.93 -15.82 18.17
C ILE A 205 -0.61 -16.58 17.90
N GLY A 206 -0.57 -17.38 16.83
CA GLY A 206 0.59 -18.18 16.45
C GLY A 206 1.84 -17.33 16.21
N CYS A 207 1.76 -16.32 15.34
CA CYS A 207 2.88 -15.43 15.05
C CYS A 207 3.32 -14.62 16.26
N THR A 208 2.40 -14.15 17.10
CA THR A 208 2.77 -13.39 18.31
C THR A 208 3.49 -14.29 19.30
N PHE A 209 3.02 -15.54 19.46
CA PHE A 209 3.65 -16.53 20.31
C PHE A 209 5.05 -16.90 19.82
N PHE A 210 5.20 -17.32 18.56
CA PHE A 210 6.50 -17.68 18.00
C PHE A 210 7.43 -16.46 17.91
N GLY A 211 6.90 -15.29 17.50
CA GLY A 211 7.64 -14.03 17.48
C GLY A 211 8.19 -13.66 18.86
N LEU A 212 7.42 -13.87 19.93
CA LEU A 212 7.88 -13.67 21.31
C LEU A 212 8.99 -14.66 21.69
N VAL A 213 8.85 -15.93 21.36
CA VAL A 213 9.87 -16.98 21.61
C VAL A 213 11.18 -16.59 20.93
N LEU A 214 11.13 -16.22 19.65
CA LEU A 214 12.30 -15.80 18.87
C LEU A 214 12.93 -14.53 19.47
N ALA A 215 12.12 -13.53 19.81
CA ALA A 215 12.59 -12.27 20.37
C ALA A 215 13.24 -12.44 21.75
N ILE A 216 12.66 -13.27 22.62
CA ILE A 216 13.27 -13.62 23.91
C ILE A 216 14.62 -14.32 23.69
N TYR A 217 14.70 -15.25 22.73
CA TYR A 217 15.95 -15.93 22.45
C TYR A 217 17.05 -14.97 22.00
N THR A 218 16.78 -14.15 20.98
CA THR A 218 17.78 -13.26 20.36
C THR A 218 18.24 -12.15 21.29
N THR A 219 17.38 -11.68 22.20
CA THR A 219 17.67 -10.53 23.06
C THR A 219 18.09 -10.89 24.49
N ARG A 220 17.63 -12.03 25.03
CA ARG A 220 17.83 -12.38 26.45
C ARG A 220 18.65 -13.65 26.68
N ILE A 221 18.75 -14.55 25.71
CA ILE A 221 19.40 -15.87 25.88
C ILE A 221 20.70 -15.97 25.08
N ALA A 222 20.64 -15.65 23.78
CA ALA A 222 21.74 -15.90 22.87
C ALA A 222 22.88 -14.89 23.04
N LYS A 223 24.07 -15.37 23.41
CA LYS A 223 25.31 -14.56 23.43
C LYS A 223 26.11 -14.69 22.14
N ARG A 224 26.39 -15.93 21.71
CA ARG A 224 27.19 -16.24 20.50
C ARG A 224 26.34 -16.74 19.32
N SER A 225 25.23 -17.44 19.59
CA SER A 225 24.33 -18.00 18.57
C SER A 225 23.26 -17.02 18.07
N ALA A 226 23.30 -15.76 18.52
CA ALA A 226 22.28 -14.76 18.20
C ALA A 226 22.17 -14.49 16.70
N ILE A 227 23.28 -14.60 15.97
CA ILE A 227 23.32 -14.42 14.51
C ILE A 227 22.48 -15.50 13.82
N ILE A 228 22.71 -16.78 14.14
CA ILE A 228 21.98 -17.90 13.54
C ILE A 228 20.49 -17.80 13.88
N GLY A 229 20.16 -17.56 15.16
CA GLY A 229 18.78 -17.36 15.59
C GLY A 229 18.11 -16.22 14.82
N ARG A 230 18.80 -15.10 14.62
CA ARG A 230 18.26 -13.94 13.90
C ARG A 230 18.09 -14.21 12.40
N ILE A 231 19.02 -14.91 11.74
CA ILE A 231 18.91 -15.27 10.33
C ILE A 231 17.64 -16.11 10.11
N PHE A 232 17.48 -17.22 10.84
CA PHE A 232 16.30 -18.09 10.69
C PHE A 232 15.00 -17.47 11.19
N SER A 233 15.06 -16.45 12.05
CA SER A 233 13.88 -15.67 12.47
C SER A 233 13.42 -14.67 11.42
N ILE A 234 14.34 -14.18 10.58
CA ILE A 234 14.05 -13.17 9.55
C ILE A 234 13.85 -13.83 8.18
N LEU A 235 14.49 -14.96 7.90
CA LEU A 235 14.50 -15.62 6.59
C LEU A 235 13.10 -15.74 5.94
N PRO A 236 12.02 -16.12 6.66
CA PRO A 236 10.68 -16.21 6.06
C PRO A 236 10.10 -14.88 5.57
N ILE A 237 10.62 -13.73 6.01
CA ILE A 237 10.16 -12.41 5.52
C ILE A 237 10.69 -12.09 4.13
N VAL A 238 11.84 -12.69 3.76
CA VAL A 238 12.50 -12.46 2.46
C VAL A 238 11.79 -13.28 1.38
N THR A 239 11.25 -14.43 1.77
CA THR A 239 10.55 -15.34 0.89
C THR A 239 9.10 -14.90 0.71
N PRO A 240 8.59 -14.81 -0.54
CA PRO A 240 7.17 -14.54 -0.77
C PRO A 240 6.30 -15.55 -0.01
N PRO A 241 5.21 -15.13 0.65
CA PRO A 241 4.38 -16.04 1.47
C PRO A 241 3.93 -17.29 0.70
N PHE A 242 3.55 -17.14 -0.57
CA PHE A 242 3.20 -18.23 -1.48
C PHE A 242 4.25 -19.35 -1.54
N VAL A 243 5.53 -18.99 -1.58
CA VAL A 243 6.64 -19.95 -1.66
C VAL A 243 6.76 -20.75 -0.37
N VAL A 244 6.45 -20.13 0.78
CA VAL A 244 6.34 -20.85 2.06
C VAL A 244 5.18 -21.86 2.00
N GLY A 245 4.01 -21.45 1.48
CA GLY A 245 2.87 -22.36 1.27
C GLY A 245 3.19 -23.56 0.37
N LEU A 246 3.88 -23.33 -0.75
CA LEU A 246 4.36 -24.41 -1.62
C LEU A 246 5.40 -25.29 -0.91
N GLY A 247 6.35 -24.72 -0.18
CA GLY A 247 7.35 -25.49 0.58
C GLY A 247 6.70 -26.39 1.63
N VAL A 248 5.70 -25.89 2.35
CA VAL A 248 4.88 -26.70 3.28
C VAL A 248 4.13 -27.79 2.51
N THR A 249 3.61 -27.51 1.32
CA THR A 249 2.94 -28.50 0.47
C THR A 249 3.89 -29.61 0.01
N LEU A 250 5.13 -29.28 -0.36
CA LEU A 250 6.15 -30.27 -0.73
C LEU A 250 6.50 -31.17 0.46
N MET A 251 6.65 -30.58 1.65
CA MET A 251 7.05 -31.33 2.85
C MET A 251 5.91 -32.16 3.45
N MET A 252 4.71 -31.59 3.55
CA MET A 252 3.59 -32.10 4.36
C MET A 252 2.30 -32.30 3.55
N GLY A 253 2.33 -32.14 2.22
CA GLY A 253 1.18 -32.40 1.34
C GLY A 253 0.83 -33.88 1.25
N ARG A 254 -0.08 -34.23 0.33
CA ARG A 254 -0.57 -35.63 0.17
C ARG A 254 0.56 -36.63 -0.10
N SER A 255 1.52 -36.22 -0.93
CA SER A 255 2.73 -36.97 -1.30
C SER A 255 3.99 -36.32 -0.71
N GLY A 256 3.82 -35.60 0.41
CA GLY A 256 4.94 -35.00 1.12
C GLY A 256 5.62 -36.04 2.00
N TYR A 257 6.95 -36.02 2.05
CA TYR A 257 7.72 -37.01 2.81
C TYR A 257 7.38 -37.04 4.31
N VAL A 258 6.92 -35.93 4.90
CA VAL A 258 6.47 -35.94 6.31
C VAL A 258 5.13 -36.68 6.43
N THR A 259 4.22 -36.48 5.49
CA THR A 259 2.93 -37.18 5.47
C THR A 259 3.14 -38.67 5.22
N GLU A 260 4.02 -39.05 4.29
CA GLU A 260 4.37 -40.45 4.03
C GLU A 260 4.99 -41.10 5.28
N LEU A 261 5.94 -40.43 5.95
CA LEU A 261 6.47 -40.90 7.23
C LEU A 261 5.37 -41.07 8.29
N MET A 262 4.36 -40.17 8.32
CA MET A 262 3.23 -40.29 9.23
C MET A 262 2.30 -41.46 8.89
N VAL A 263 2.11 -41.75 7.61
CA VAL A 263 1.36 -42.92 7.14
C VAL A 263 2.09 -44.19 7.56
N ASP A 264 3.39 -44.29 7.28
CA ASP A 264 4.20 -45.49 7.49
C ASP A 264 4.42 -45.80 8.97
N TRP A 265 4.73 -44.79 9.79
CA TRP A 265 5.10 -44.99 11.19
C TRP A 265 3.93 -44.86 12.16
N PHE A 266 2.97 -43.99 11.87
CA PHE A 266 1.85 -43.69 12.77
C PHE A 266 0.49 -44.20 12.24
N GLY A 267 0.47 -44.85 11.06
CA GLY A 267 -0.74 -45.42 10.48
C GLY A 267 -1.77 -44.36 10.07
N LEU A 268 -1.32 -43.15 9.71
CA LEU A 268 -2.21 -42.06 9.29
C LEU A 268 -3.00 -42.47 8.03
N THR A 269 -4.33 -42.46 8.11
CA THR A 269 -5.18 -42.84 6.97
C THR A 269 -5.64 -41.64 6.13
N ASN A 270 -5.68 -40.44 6.71
CA ASN A 270 -6.08 -39.22 6.01
C ASN A 270 -4.86 -38.38 5.61
N THR A 271 -4.42 -38.51 4.35
CA THR A 271 -3.29 -37.76 3.80
C THR A 271 -3.64 -36.30 3.43
N ASN A 272 -4.91 -35.90 3.53
CA ASN A 272 -5.36 -34.54 3.23
C ASN A 272 -5.30 -33.58 4.43
N TRP A 273 -4.74 -34.01 5.56
CA TRP A 273 -4.74 -33.28 6.82
C TRP A 273 -4.09 -31.88 6.75
N LEU A 274 -3.21 -31.63 5.77
CA LEU A 274 -2.60 -30.32 5.56
C LEU A 274 -3.58 -29.32 4.94
N TYR A 275 -4.46 -29.74 4.04
CA TYR A 275 -5.29 -28.79 3.28
C TYR A 275 -6.45 -28.28 4.14
N GLY A 276 -6.73 -26.99 4.01
CA GLY A 276 -7.72 -26.28 4.79
C GLY A 276 -7.10 -25.35 5.81
N PHE A 277 -7.79 -25.18 6.94
CA PHE A 277 -7.36 -24.28 8.01
C PHE A 277 -5.92 -24.55 8.49
N THR A 278 -5.55 -25.83 8.65
CA THR A 278 -4.26 -26.27 9.21
C THR A 278 -3.08 -25.82 8.37
N GLY A 279 -3.10 -26.09 7.06
CA GLY A 279 -2.03 -25.73 6.15
C GLY A 279 -1.92 -24.23 5.96
N ILE A 280 -3.05 -23.54 5.80
CA ILE A 280 -3.05 -22.07 5.69
C ILE A 280 -2.48 -21.45 6.96
N TRP A 281 -2.95 -21.88 8.14
CA TRP A 281 -2.44 -21.40 9.41
C TRP A 281 -0.94 -21.64 9.55
N LEU A 282 -0.47 -22.85 9.23
CA LEU A 282 0.95 -23.20 9.31
C LEU A 282 1.81 -22.33 8.38
N ALA A 283 1.42 -22.22 7.12
CA ALA A 283 2.13 -21.42 6.13
C ALA A 283 2.17 -19.93 6.50
N GLN A 284 1.05 -19.36 6.95
CA GLN A 284 0.99 -17.97 7.38
C GLN A 284 1.76 -17.71 8.67
N VAL A 285 1.73 -18.65 9.63
CA VAL A 285 2.54 -18.52 10.86
C VAL A 285 4.02 -18.50 10.53
N LEU A 286 4.48 -19.34 9.61
CA LEU A 286 5.87 -19.33 9.15
C LEU A 286 6.23 -18.03 8.44
N ALA A 287 5.39 -17.58 7.50
CA ALA A 287 5.62 -16.38 6.72
C ALA A 287 5.55 -15.08 7.54
N PHE A 288 4.66 -15.00 8.52
CA PHE A 288 4.35 -13.74 9.22
C PHE A 288 4.92 -13.62 10.64
N THR A 289 5.40 -14.72 11.24
CA THR A 289 6.18 -14.67 12.51
C THR A 289 7.32 -13.64 12.49
N PRO A 290 8.12 -13.49 11.41
CA PRO A 290 9.22 -12.51 11.38
C PRO A 290 8.77 -11.07 11.66
N MET A 291 7.58 -10.68 11.21
CA MET A 291 7.03 -9.33 11.47
C MET A 291 6.74 -9.13 12.96
N ALA A 292 6.11 -10.11 13.61
CA ALA A 292 5.87 -10.08 15.06
C ALA A 292 7.19 -10.09 15.83
N PHE A 293 8.15 -10.92 15.42
CA PHE A 293 9.50 -10.96 15.97
C PHE A 293 10.18 -9.58 15.94
N MET A 294 10.18 -8.87 14.80
CA MET A 294 10.85 -7.56 14.70
C MET A 294 10.25 -6.51 15.65
N ILE A 295 8.92 -6.49 15.80
CA ILE A 295 8.23 -5.59 16.72
C ILE A 295 8.60 -5.92 18.18
N LEU A 296 8.59 -7.20 18.53
CA LEU A 296 8.85 -7.67 19.89
C LEU A 296 10.34 -7.57 20.27
N ASP A 297 11.26 -7.85 19.34
CA ASP A 297 12.71 -7.69 19.52
C ASP A 297 13.05 -6.23 19.84
N GLY A 298 12.48 -5.29 19.08
CA GLY A 298 12.61 -3.85 19.36
C GLY A 298 12.05 -3.45 20.73
N ALA A 299 10.85 -3.93 21.07
CA ALA A 299 10.20 -3.61 22.35
C ALA A 299 10.91 -4.21 23.57
N ILE A 300 11.46 -5.42 23.47
CA ILE A 300 12.22 -6.03 24.58
C ILE A 300 13.49 -5.23 24.86
N LYS A 301 14.17 -4.73 23.82
CA LYS A 301 15.39 -3.92 23.97
C LYS A 301 15.16 -2.57 24.64
N THR A 302 13.94 -2.05 24.65
CA THR A 302 13.63 -0.80 25.37
C THR A 302 13.35 -1.01 26.86
N ILE A 303 13.14 -2.26 27.31
CA ILE A 303 12.88 -2.55 28.72
C ILE A 303 14.20 -2.46 29.50
N HIS A 304 14.28 -1.49 30.41
CA HIS A 304 15.49 -1.22 31.17
C HIS A 304 15.74 -2.32 32.24
N PRO A 305 16.94 -2.93 32.32
CA PRO A 305 17.25 -4.03 33.25
C PRO A 305 16.99 -3.73 34.73
N SER A 306 17.12 -2.46 35.14
CA SER A 306 16.89 -2.04 36.54
C SER A 306 15.48 -2.33 37.06
N LEU A 307 14.47 -2.43 36.19
CA LEU A 307 13.11 -2.80 36.60
C LEU A 307 13.06 -4.25 37.12
N GLU A 308 13.86 -5.13 36.53
CA GLU A 308 13.99 -6.52 36.97
C GLU A 308 14.87 -6.63 38.22
N GLU A 309 15.94 -5.83 38.31
CA GLU A 309 16.79 -5.75 39.50
C GLU A 309 16.02 -5.26 40.72
N ALA A 310 15.18 -4.22 40.57
CA ALA A 310 14.32 -3.73 41.64
C ALA A 310 13.35 -4.82 42.14
N SER A 311 12.80 -5.62 41.22
CA SER A 311 11.97 -6.78 41.56
C SER A 311 12.76 -7.81 42.39
N TYR A 312 14.03 -8.05 42.06
CA TYR A 312 14.90 -8.94 42.84
C TYR A 312 15.28 -8.37 44.21
N THR A 313 15.48 -7.06 44.34
CA THR A 313 15.67 -6.40 45.66
C THR A 313 14.44 -6.59 46.56
N LEU A 314 13.24 -6.63 45.97
CA LEU A 314 11.99 -6.97 46.66
C LEU A 314 11.79 -8.48 46.87
N ARG A 315 12.84 -9.30 46.71
CA ARG A 315 12.86 -10.76 46.87
C ARG A 315 11.90 -11.50 45.92
N ALA A 316 11.57 -10.92 44.77
CA ALA A 316 10.82 -11.64 43.75
C ALA A 316 11.68 -12.75 43.13
N THR A 317 11.07 -13.90 42.84
CA THR A 317 11.73 -14.97 42.07
C THR A 317 11.75 -14.60 40.58
N ARG A 318 12.63 -15.22 39.79
CA ARG A 318 12.69 -15.00 38.32
C ARG A 318 11.32 -15.16 37.65
N TRP A 319 10.49 -16.08 38.14
CA TRP A 319 9.15 -16.30 37.59
C TRP A 319 8.16 -15.20 37.96
N LYS A 320 8.25 -14.70 39.19
CA LYS A 320 7.49 -13.51 39.63
C LYS A 320 7.93 -12.27 38.85
N THR A 321 9.22 -12.04 38.66
CA THR A 321 9.73 -10.93 37.85
C THR A 321 9.29 -11.03 36.39
N PHE A 322 9.39 -12.21 35.77
CA PHE A 322 8.95 -12.41 34.38
C PHE A 322 7.45 -12.13 34.19
N LYS A 323 6.58 -12.70 35.03
CA LYS A 323 5.13 -12.53 34.91
C LYS A 323 4.62 -11.18 35.45
N GLY A 324 5.29 -10.63 36.45
CA GLY A 324 4.87 -9.42 37.17
C GLY A 324 5.47 -8.13 36.63
N VAL A 325 6.63 -8.19 35.97
CA VAL A 325 7.35 -7.00 35.46
C VAL A 325 7.53 -7.12 33.94
N PHE A 326 8.26 -8.14 33.48
CA PHE A 326 8.66 -8.25 32.07
C PHE A 326 7.46 -8.38 31.11
N LEU A 327 6.59 -9.37 31.32
CA LEU A 327 5.45 -9.64 30.42
C LEU A 327 4.41 -8.50 30.42
N PRO A 328 4.03 -7.89 31.56
CA PRO A 328 3.13 -6.74 31.59
C PRO A 328 3.65 -5.53 30.82
N LEU A 329 4.96 -5.25 30.90
CA LEU A 329 5.59 -4.17 30.13
C LEU A 329 5.59 -4.45 28.62
N LEU A 330 5.60 -5.73 28.23
CA LEU A 330 5.56 -6.14 26.82
C LEU A 330 4.14 -6.23 26.24
N LYS A 331 3.07 -6.23 27.07
CA LYS A 331 1.67 -6.34 26.60
C LYS A 331 1.29 -5.38 25.47
N PRO A 332 1.68 -4.09 25.47
CA PRO A 332 1.35 -3.19 24.36
C PRO A 332 2.02 -3.61 23.05
N ALA A 333 3.26 -4.10 23.11
CA ALA A 333 3.98 -4.61 21.95
C ALA A 333 3.40 -5.93 21.45
N LEU A 334 2.97 -6.82 22.35
CA LEU A 334 2.26 -8.05 22.01
C LEU A 334 0.93 -7.77 21.31
N ALA A 335 0.14 -6.82 21.83
CA ALA A 335 -1.11 -6.40 21.19
C ALA A 335 -0.84 -5.78 19.81
N ASN A 336 0.19 -4.95 19.67
CA ASN A 336 0.57 -4.38 18.37
C ASN A 336 0.99 -5.45 17.36
N ALA A 337 1.87 -6.38 17.77
CA ALA A 337 2.31 -7.49 16.91
C ALA A 337 1.12 -8.37 16.48
N PHE A 338 0.22 -8.68 17.41
CA PHE A 338 -1.01 -9.45 17.16
C PHE A 338 -1.92 -8.78 16.12
N LEU A 339 -2.22 -7.49 16.31
CA LEU A 339 -3.10 -6.73 15.40
C LEU A 339 -2.48 -6.59 14.00
N ILE A 340 -1.18 -6.33 13.92
CA ILE A 340 -0.47 -6.25 12.63
C ILE A 340 -0.55 -7.57 11.88
N VAL A 341 -0.31 -8.69 12.55
CA VAL A 341 -0.36 -10.01 11.89
C VAL A 341 -1.77 -10.35 11.44
N ILE A 342 -2.82 -10.01 12.22
CA ILE A 342 -4.21 -10.23 11.80
C ILE A 342 -4.50 -9.54 10.47
N VAL A 343 -4.10 -8.26 10.33
CA VAL A 343 -4.29 -7.52 9.07
C VAL A 343 -3.58 -8.22 7.92
N GLN A 344 -2.35 -8.70 8.14
CA GLN A 344 -1.59 -9.41 7.11
C GLN A 344 -2.20 -10.76 6.73
N SER A 345 -2.75 -11.50 7.70
CA SER A 345 -3.45 -12.77 7.46
C SER A 345 -4.76 -12.57 6.69
N LEU A 346 -5.56 -11.56 7.04
CA LEU A 346 -6.78 -11.19 6.30
C LEU A 346 -6.48 -10.76 4.86
N ALA A 347 -5.34 -10.11 4.65
CA ALA A 347 -4.91 -9.65 3.33
C ALA A 347 -4.20 -10.72 2.48
N ASP A 348 -3.87 -11.88 3.07
CA ASP A 348 -3.16 -12.92 2.35
C ASP A 348 -4.09 -13.72 1.44
N PHE A 349 -3.78 -13.66 0.15
CA PHE A 349 -4.46 -14.40 -0.90
C PHE A 349 -3.73 -15.70 -1.24
N SER A 350 -2.41 -15.73 -1.11
CA SER A 350 -1.60 -16.71 -1.82
C SER A 350 -1.56 -18.06 -1.10
N ASN A 351 -1.42 -18.08 0.23
CA ASN A 351 -1.45 -19.34 0.98
C ASN A 351 -2.84 -19.99 0.94
N PRO A 352 -3.95 -19.26 1.14
CA PRO A 352 -5.28 -19.86 0.98
C PRO A 352 -5.57 -20.38 -0.42
N LEU A 353 -5.03 -19.74 -1.47
CA LEU A 353 -5.20 -20.25 -2.84
C LEU A 353 -4.56 -21.64 -3.03
N VAL A 354 -3.37 -21.86 -2.46
CA VAL A 354 -2.63 -23.12 -2.61
C VAL A 354 -3.13 -24.20 -1.64
N LEU A 355 -3.32 -23.82 -0.39
CA LEU A 355 -3.54 -24.76 0.73
C LEU A 355 -5.01 -24.84 1.15
N GLY A 356 -5.91 -24.05 0.56
CA GLY A 356 -7.30 -23.95 0.99
C GLY A 356 -8.09 -25.24 0.84
N GLY A 357 -7.93 -25.99 -0.25
CA GLY A 357 -8.79 -27.15 -0.51
C GLY A 357 -10.27 -26.72 -0.51
N ASN A 358 -11.04 -27.20 0.47
CA ASN A 358 -12.45 -26.82 0.67
C ASN A 358 -12.64 -25.70 1.73
N PHE A 359 -11.55 -25.11 2.21
CA PHE A 359 -11.58 -24.02 3.19
C PHE A 359 -11.42 -22.68 2.49
N ASP A 360 -12.55 -22.03 2.26
CA ASP A 360 -12.59 -20.74 1.59
C ASP A 360 -12.44 -19.57 2.56
N VAL A 361 -11.74 -18.54 2.11
CA VAL A 361 -11.55 -17.27 2.82
C VAL A 361 -11.91 -16.09 1.91
N LEU A 362 -12.15 -14.92 2.51
CA LEU A 362 -12.62 -13.73 1.81
C LEU A 362 -11.68 -13.36 0.66
N ALA A 363 -10.37 -13.38 0.89
CA ALA A 363 -9.38 -12.99 -0.11
C ALA A 363 -9.45 -13.84 -1.39
N THR A 364 -9.61 -15.16 -1.28
CA THR A 364 -9.69 -16.06 -2.45
C THR A 364 -11.05 -15.99 -3.13
N GLN A 365 -12.12 -15.89 -2.36
CA GLN A 365 -13.47 -15.79 -2.90
C GLN A 365 -13.68 -14.50 -3.68
N ILE A 366 -13.19 -13.36 -3.18
CA ILE A 366 -13.20 -12.07 -3.91
C ILE A 366 -12.54 -12.22 -5.29
N TYR A 367 -11.41 -12.92 -5.38
CA TYR A 367 -10.74 -13.17 -6.64
C TYR A 367 -11.61 -14.03 -7.58
N PHE A 368 -12.12 -15.16 -7.10
CA PHE A 368 -12.91 -16.08 -7.93
C PHE A 368 -14.25 -15.49 -8.42
N TYR A 369 -14.89 -14.60 -7.67
CA TYR A 369 -16.10 -13.91 -8.17
C TYR A 369 -15.82 -13.00 -9.38
N ILE A 370 -14.58 -12.51 -9.52
CA ILE A 370 -14.19 -11.65 -10.65
C ILE A 370 -13.62 -12.47 -11.80
N THR A 371 -12.71 -13.40 -11.51
CA THR A 371 -11.95 -14.13 -12.55
C THR A 371 -12.52 -15.52 -12.87
N GLY A 372 -13.29 -16.11 -11.96
CA GLY A 372 -13.73 -17.51 -12.00
C GLY A 372 -15.00 -17.76 -12.82
N SER A 373 -15.14 -17.15 -14.00
CA SER A 373 -16.30 -17.27 -14.92
C SER A 373 -17.66 -16.75 -14.42
N GLN A 374 -17.76 -16.26 -13.18
CA GLN A 374 -19.01 -15.73 -12.63
C GLN A 374 -19.23 -14.23 -12.91
N LEU A 375 -18.16 -13.44 -13.10
CA LEU A 375 -18.22 -11.98 -13.33
C LEU A 375 -19.23 -11.26 -12.39
N ASP A 376 -19.32 -11.73 -11.15
CA ASP A 376 -20.27 -11.23 -10.15
C ASP A 376 -19.61 -10.10 -9.36
N TYR A 377 -19.68 -8.91 -9.95
CA TYR A 377 -19.15 -7.70 -9.34
C TYR A 377 -19.86 -7.35 -8.03
N GLN A 378 -21.14 -7.72 -7.86
CA GLN A 378 -21.92 -7.44 -6.65
C GLN A 378 -21.42 -8.29 -5.47
N ALA A 379 -21.23 -9.60 -5.67
CA ALA A 379 -20.67 -10.48 -4.64
C ALA A 379 -19.23 -10.12 -4.30
N ALA A 380 -18.38 -9.88 -5.31
CA ALA A 380 -16.99 -9.47 -5.10
C ALA A 380 -16.88 -8.14 -4.33
N SER A 381 -17.70 -7.15 -4.70
CA SER A 381 -17.82 -5.86 -4.03
C SER A 381 -18.29 -6.02 -2.59
N THR A 382 -19.31 -6.84 -2.33
CA THR A 382 -19.84 -7.09 -0.98
C THR A 382 -18.76 -7.71 -0.09
N LEU A 383 -18.10 -8.78 -0.53
CA LEU A 383 -17.04 -9.43 0.25
C LEU A 383 -15.83 -8.52 0.44
N GLY A 384 -15.46 -7.78 -0.61
CA GLY A 384 -14.36 -6.82 -0.57
C GLY A 384 -14.62 -5.66 0.39
N ALA A 385 -15.83 -5.12 0.41
CA ALA A 385 -16.25 -4.07 1.33
C ALA A 385 -16.20 -4.55 2.80
N PHE A 386 -16.66 -5.77 3.08
CA PHE A 386 -16.57 -6.34 4.42
C PHE A 386 -15.12 -6.62 4.84
N LEU A 387 -14.30 -7.15 3.94
CA LEU A 387 -12.88 -7.36 4.20
C LEU A 387 -12.16 -6.03 4.48
N LEU A 388 -12.46 -4.98 3.70
CA LEU A 388 -11.97 -3.61 3.92
C LEU A 388 -12.43 -3.06 5.27
N LEU A 389 -13.71 -3.21 5.60
CA LEU A 389 -14.28 -2.78 6.87
C LEU A 389 -13.58 -3.44 8.06
N PHE A 390 -13.41 -4.76 8.03
CA PHE A 390 -12.71 -5.50 9.09
C PHE A 390 -11.25 -5.07 9.21
N SER A 391 -10.54 -4.94 8.08
CA SER A 391 -9.15 -4.47 8.08
C SER A 391 -9.02 -3.07 8.67
N LEU A 392 -9.93 -2.15 8.27
CA LEU A 392 -9.96 -0.78 8.77
C LEU A 392 -10.30 -0.72 10.26
N LEU A 393 -11.22 -1.57 10.74
CA LEU A 393 -11.55 -1.67 12.17
C LEU A 393 -10.32 -2.09 12.99
N VAL A 394 -9.62 -3.15 12.56
CA VAL A 394 -8.39 -3.62 13.22
C VAL A 394 -7.32 -2.54 13.21
N PHE A 395 -7.13 -1.88 12.06
CA PHE A 395 -6.19 -0.77 11.92
C PHE A 395 -6.54 0.43 12.81
N CYS A 396 -7.82 0.82 12.89
CA CYS A 396 -8.27 1.92 13.74
C CYS A 396 -8.10 1.58 15.22
N ILE A 397 -8.42 0.35 15.64
CA ILE A 397 -8.18 -0.14 17.00
C ILE A 397 -6.69 -0.06 17.32
N GLN A 398 -5.84 -0.54 16.42
CA GLN A 398 -4.40 -0.48 16.53
C GLN A 398 -3.92 0.98 16.69
N TYR A 399 -4.35 1.87 15.80
CA TYR A 399 -3.96 3.28 15.79
C TYR A 399 -4.37 4.01 17.07
N MET A 400 -5.61 3.83 17.52
CA MET A 400 -6.13 4.48 18.74
C MET A 400 -5.49 3.95 20.03
N TRP A 401 -5.20 2.65 20.09
CA TRP A 401 -4.66 2.01 21.29
C TRP A 401 -3.17 2.32 21.47
N ILE A 402 -2.38 2.31 20.41
CA ILE A 402 -0.93 2.53 20.46
C ILE A 402 -0.58 3.99 20.81
N GLY A 403 -1.35 4.96 20.30
CA GLY A 403 -1.10 6.38 20.52
C GLY A 403 -1.18 6.84 22.00
N LYS A 404 -1.70 6.03 22.91
CA LYS A 404 -1.93 6.39 24.32
C LYS A 404 -1.00 5.70 25.33
N ARG A 405 -0.13 4.78 24.90
CA ARG A 405 0.71 3.97 25.82
C ARG A 405 2.16 3.89 25.38
N SER A 406 2.79 5.06 25.22
CA SER A 406 4.25 5.16 25.23
C SER A 406 4.74 4.96 26.66
N TYR A 407 5.03 3.72 27.05
CA TYR A 407 5.84 3.47 28.24
C TYR A 407 7.27 3.93 27.91
N VAL A 408 7.54 5.23 28.09
CA VAL A 408 8.88 5.79 27.97
C VAL A 408 9.73 5.15 29.08
N THR A 409 10.41 4.05 28.77
CA THR A 409 11.32 3.36 29.68
C THR A 409 12.78 3.81 29.47
N VAL A 410 13.06 4.54 28.38
CA VAL A 410 14.38 5.09 28.09
C VAL A 410 14.47 6.50 28.68
N SER A 411 15.04 6.61 29.88
CA SER A 411 15.48 7.87 30.47
C SER A 411 16.76 8.37 29.77
N GLY A 412 17.06 9.67 29.82
CA GLY A 412 18.30 10.26 29.28
C GLY A 412 19.59 9.81 29.96
N LYS A 413 19.54 8.83 30.86
CA LYS A 413 20.71 8.21 31.50
C LYS A 413 21.09 6.93 30.76
N SER A 414 22.26 6.93 30.12
CA SER A 414 22.90 5.72 29.60
C SER A 414 23.16 4.76 30.76
N ASN A 415 22.50 3.61 30.77
CA ASN A 415 22.84 2.53 31.68
C ASN A 415 23.24 1.27 30.89
N ARG A 416 24.43 0.75 31.20
CA ARG A 416 25.00 -0.49 30.68
C ARG A 416 24.74 -1.63 31.67
N GLY A 417 23.50 -1.79 32.11
CA GLY A 417 23.13 -2.94 32.95
C GLY A 417 23.11 -4.23 32.11
N ASP A 418 23.72 -5.30 32.61
CA ASP A 418 23.54 -6.63 32.01
C ASP A 418 22.08 -7.08 32.16
N VAL A 419 21.53 -7.70 31.12
CA VAL A 419 20.18 -8.26 31.19
C VAL A 419 20.11 -9.37 32.24
N GLN A 420 19.07 -9.31 33.07
CA GLN A 420 18.90 -10.28 34.15
C GLN A 420 18.55 -11.68 33.60
N PRO A 421 19.08 -12.76 34.20
CA PRO A 421 18.88 -14.11 33.70
C PRO A 421 17.42 -14.54 33.86
N LEU A 422 16.88 -15.16 32.81
CA LEU A 422 15.53 -15.70 32.80
C LEU A 422 15.44 -16.99 33.65
N PRO A 423 14.22 -17.41 34.02
CA PRO A 423 13.95 -18.73 34.61
C PRO A 423 14.50 -19.85 33.74
N VAL A 424 15.19 -20.82 34.34
CA VAL A 424 15.90 -21.88 33.62
C VAL A 424 14.95 -22.74 32.77
N THR A 425 13.77 -23.07 33.30
CA THR A 425 12.74 -23.82 32.56
C THR A 425 12.24 -23.07 31.33
N LEU A 426 12.07 -21.75 31.42
CA LEU A 426 11.72 -20.91 30.27
C LEU A 426 12.82 -20.93 29.22
N VAL A 427 14.08 -20.83 29.65
CA VAL A 427 15.24 -20.86 28.73
C VAL A 427 15.25 -22.17 27.94
N TRP A 428 15.14 -23.32 28.61
CA TRP A 428 15.10 -24.62 27.92
C TRP A 428 13.92 -24.75 26.97
N ALA A 429 12.72 -24.30 27.38
CA ALA A 429 11.54 -24.33 26.51
C ALA A 429 11.74 -23.45 25.26
N VAL A 430 12.25 -22.23 25.42
CA VAL A 430 12.53 -21.31 24.30
C VAL A 430 13.61 -21.88 23.36
N VAL A 431 14.67 -22.46 23.92
CA VAL A 431 15.75 -23.07 23.13
C VAL A 431 15.24 -24.28 22.35
N ALA A 432 14.45 -25.16 22.97
CA ALA A 432 13.87 -26.32 22.30
C ALA A 432 12.91 -25.91 21.17
N LEU A 433 12.01 -24.96 21.43
CA LEU A 433 11.08 -24.44 20.41
C LEU A 433 11.83 -23.78 19.25
N LEU A 434 12.88 -23.00 19.53
CA LEU A 434 13.71 -22.43 18.47
C LEU A 434 14.43 -23.51 17.66
N ALA A 435 14.96 -24.55 18.31
CA ALA A 435 15.63 -25.64 17.59
C ALA A 435 14.67 -26.33 16.62
N VAL A 436 13.43 -26.59 17.04
CA VAL A 436 12.36 -27.12 16.17
C VAL A 436 12.04 -26.14 15.04
N TRP A 437 11.90 -24.84 15.34
CA TRP A 437 11.64 -23.81 14.33
C TRP A 437 12.75 -23.73 13.26
N ILE A 438 14.01 -23.76 13.68
CA ILE A 438 15.16 -23.73 12.77
C ILE A 438 15.20 -25.02 11.93
N ALA A 439 15.02 -26.19 12.55
CA ALA A 439 14.99 -27.46 11.84
C ALA A 439 13.87 -27.49 10.79
N PHE A 440 12.66 -27.03 11.17
CA PHE A 440 11.52 -26.94 10.26
C PHE A 440 11.81 -26.02 9.07
N ASN A 441 12.35 -24.82 9.31
CA ASN A 441 12.69 -23.89 8.24
C ASN A 441 13.81 -24.44 7.35
N ALA A 442 14.84 -25.05 7.92
CA ALA A 442 15.91 -25.68 7.16
C ALA A 442 15.38 -26.79 6.25
N LEU A 443 14.47 -27.63 6.75
CA LEU A 443 13.80 -28.67 5.95
C LEU A 443 12.91 -28.07 4.87
N LEU A 444 12.13 -27.03 5.18
CA LEU A 444 11.26 -26.35 4.23
C LEU A 444 12.06 -25.76 3.06
N TYR A 445 13.10 -24.97 3.35
CA TYR A 445 13.94 -24.37 2.32
C TYR A 445 14.78 -25.40 1.58
N GLY A 446 15.28 -26.42 2.29
CA GLY A 446 15.95 -27.57 1.70
C GLY A 446 15.04 -28.31 0.70
N SER A 447 13.75 -28.47 1.02
CA SER A 447 12.76 -29.11 0.16
C SER A 447 12.44 -28.29 -1.08
N ILE A 448 12.31 -26.97 -0.96
CA ILE A 448 12.11 -26.09 -2.12
C ILE A 448 13.32 -26.17 -3.04
N PHE A 449 14.52 -26.09 -2.48
CA PHE A 449 15.76 -26.17 -3.26
C PHE A 449 15.89 -27.53 -3.94
N TYR A 450 15.77 -28.63 -3.18
CA TYR A 450 15.86 -29.98 -3.71
C TYR A 450 14.77 -30.25 -4.76
N GLY A 451 13.52 -29.85 -4.48
CA GLY A 451 12.37 -30.03 -5.36
C GLY A 451 12.49 -29.31 -6.70
N SER A 452 13.22 -28.19 -6.75
CA SER A 452 13.51 -27.51 -8.01
C SER A 452 14.31 -28.37 -9.01
N PHE A 453 15.06 -29.36 -8.51
CA PHE A 453 15.85 -30.30 -9.31
C PHE A 453 15.19 -31.67 -9.45
N THR A 454 14.01 -31.92 -8.91
CA THR A 454 13.37 -33.25 -9.02
C THR A 454 12.41 -33.32 -10.21
N VAL A 455 12.35 -34.47 -10.89
CA VAL A 455 11.43 -34.71 -12.01
C VAL A 455 9.98 -34.60 -11.59
N ASN A 456 9.57 -35.34 -10.56
CA ASN A 456 8.21 -35.34 -10.06
C ASN A 456 8.18 -35.59 -8.56
N TRP A 457 8.02 -34.52 -7.77
CA TRP A 457 8.03 -34.61 -6.32
C TRP A 457 6.99 -35.63 -5.78
N GLY A 458 7.40 -36.49 -4.86
CA GLY A 458 6.55 -37.55 -4.30
C GLY A 458 6.39 -38.80 -5.19
N VAL A 459 7.01 -38.83 -6.37
CA VAL A 459 6.94 -39.98 -7.29
C VAL A 459 8.32 -40.35 -7.84
N ASP A 460 9.03 -39.38 -8.40
CA ASP A 460 10.36 -39.54 -9.00
C ASP A 460 11.29 -38.40 -8.58
N TYR A 461 12.21 -38.74 -7.67
CA TYR A 461 13.21 -37.83 -7.11
C TYR A 461 14.52 -37.78 -7.92
N THR A 462 14.54 -38.30 -9.15
CA THR A 462 15.69 -38.20 -10.06
C THR A 462 16.02 -36.73 -10.31
N LEU A 463 17.31 -36.41 -10.25
CA LEU A 463 17.79 -35.04 -10.47
C LEU A 463 17.73 -34.67 -11.96
N THR A 464 17.12 -33.54 -12.27
CA THR A 464 16.97 -33.00 -13.62
C THR A 464 17.10 -31.47 -13.64
N PHE A 465 17.50 -30.93 -14.80
CA PHE A 465 17.42 -29.51 -15.11
C PHE A 465 16.19 -29.15 -15.96
N ASP A 466 15.34 -30.12 -16.29
CA ASP A 466 14.18 -29.93 -17.18
C ASP A 466 13.20 -28.89 -16.65
N ASN A 467 13.05 -28.75 -15.32
CA ASN A 467 12.20 -27.72 -14.73
C ASN A 467 12.64 -26.31 -15.14
N PHE A 468 13.96 -26.05 -15.15
CA PHE A 468 14.52 -24.76 -15.57
C PHE A 468 14.47 -24.58 -17.09
N ILE A 469 14.71 -25.66 -17.86
CA ILE A 469 14.62 -25.62 -19.32
C ILE A 469 13.18 -25.37 -19.77
N LYS A 470 12.19 -26.02 -19.15
CA LYS A 470 10.76 -25.77 -19.42
C LYS A 470 10.35 -24.33 -19.10
N LEU A 471 10.93 -23.77 -18.04
CA LEU A 471 10.57 -22.44 -17.55
C LEU A 471 11.25 -21.31 -18.34
N PHE A 472 12.54 -21.44 -18.67
CA PHE A 472 13.36 -20.40 -19.30
C PHE A 472 13.80 -20.71 -20.74
N GLY A 473 13.57 -21.92 -21.24
CA GLY A 473 13.96 -22.37 -22.58
C GLY A 473 12.93 -22.09 -23.68
N GLN A 474 11.75 -21.57 -23.34
CA GLN A 474 10.67 -21.24 -24.30
C GLN A 474 10.92 -19.93 -25.08
N GLY A 475 12.07 -19.28 -24.88
CA GLY A 475 12.41 -18.00 -25.50
C GLY A 475 12.00 -16.79 -24.64
N MET A 476 12.09 -15.58 -25.22
CA MET A 476 11.79 -14.33 -24.50
C MET A 476 10.31 -13.94 -24.50
N SER A 477 9.49 -14.58 -25.34
CA SER A 477 8.06 -14.28 -25.49
C SER A 477 7.13 -15.24 -24.75
N ASP A 478 7.65 -16.39 -24.31
CA ASP A 478 6.87 -17.44 -23.64
C ASP A 478 7.69 -18.02 -22.47
N GLY A 479 7.01 -18.67 -21.51
CA GLY A 479 7.62 -19.14 -20.26
C GLY A 479 7.79 -18.03 -19.21
N ALA A 480 8.86 -18.09 -18.41
CA ALA A 480 9.06 -17.18 -17.27
C ALA A 480 9.75 -15.86 -17.58
N TRP A 481 10.44 -15.75 -18.73
CA TRP A 481 11.15 -14.51 -19.09
C TRP A 481 10.21 -13.29 -19.17
N PRO A 482 9.05 -13.35 -19.85
CA PRO A 482 8.10 -12.24 -19.87
C PRO A 482 7.65 -11.83 -18.47
N SER A 483 7.20 -12.78 -17.65
CA SER A 483 6.71 -12.49 -16.30
C SER A 483 7.79 -11.88 -15.39
N LEU A 484 9.04 -12.33 -15.51
CA LEU A 484 10.17 -11.77 -14.77
C LEU A 484 10.46 -10.33 -15.22
N LEU A 485 10.53 -10.09 -16.54
CA LEU A 485 10.83 -8.77 -17.10
C LEU A 485 9.71 -7.77 -16.82
N ASP A 486 8.44 -8.17 -16.97
CA ASP A 486 7.28 -7.33 -16.66
C ASP A 486 7.25 -6.95 -15.18
N THR A 487 7.48 -7.91 -14.29
CA THR A 487 7.53 -7.66 -12.85
C THR A 487 8.65 -6.68 -12.49
N LEU A 488 9.85 -6.86 -13.06
CA LEU A 488 10.98 -5.96 -12.86
C LEU A 488 10.73 -4.57 -13.46
N LEU A 489 10.12 -4.50 -14.63
CA LEU A 489 9.78 -3.25 -15.31
C LEU A 489 8.75 -2.46 -14.50
N TYR A 490 7.65 -3.10 -14.08
CA TYR A 490 6.59 -2.45 -13.32
C TYR A 490 7.11 -1.96 -11.96
N ALA A 491 7.90 -2.79 -11.26
CA ALA A 491 8.54 -2.38 -10.02
C ALA A 491 9.54 -1.23 -10.23
N GLY A 492 10.35 -1.30 -11.29
CA GLY A 492 11.33 -0.27 -11.66
C GLY A 492 10.71 1.08 -12.02
N ILE A 493 9.49 1.08 -12.57
CA ILE A 493 8.71 2.31 -12.84
C ILE A 493 8.03 2.79 -11.56
N ALA A 494 7.41 1.90 -10.78
CA ALA A 494 6.64 2.27 -9.59
C ALA A 494 7.53 2.82 -8.45
N ALA A 495 8.71 2.26 -8.23
CA ALA A 495 9.62 2.64 -7.14
C ALA A 495 10.00 4.14 -7.14
N PRO A 496 10.55 4.73 -8.22
CA PRO A 496 10.93 6.14 -8.23
C PRO A 496 9.72 7.07 -8.10
N ILE A 497 8.58 6.70 -8.67
CA ILE A 497 7.33 7.46 -8.55
C ILE A 497 6.86 7.47 -7.09
N THR A 498 6.92 6.31 -6.43
CA THR A 498 6.58 6.14 -5.01
C THR A 498 7.48 6.97 -4.12
N ALA A 499 8.79 6.91 -4.32
CA ALA A 499 9.76 7.68 -3.55
C ALA A 499 9.54 9.19 -3.73
N PHE A 500 9.33 9.64 -4.98
CA PHE A 500 9.06 11.04 -5.28
C PHE A 500 7.80 11.57 -4.57
N PHE A 501 6.66 10.90 -4.73
CA PHE A 501 5.41 11.33 -4.10
C PHE A 501 5.45 11.16 -2.58
N GLY A 502 6.03 10.08 -2.07
CA GLY A 502 6.20 9.84 -0.64
C GLY A 502 7.01 10.94 0.03
N LEU A 503 8.13 11.34 -0.58
CA LEU A 503 8.97 12.43 -0.08
C LEU A 503 8.29 13.79 -0.19
N LEU A 504 7.59 14.06 -1.30
CA LEU A 504 6.87 15.31 -1.51
C LEU A 504 5.75 15.47 -0.47
N ILE A 505 4.95 14.42 -0.24
CA ILE A 505 3.91 14.40 0.78
C ILE A 505 4.54 14.57 2.17
N ALA A 506 5.61 13.84 2.49
CA ALA A 506 6.33 13.98 3.76
C ALA A 506 6.82 15.41 3.98
N TRP A 507 7.40 16.04 2.95
CA TRP A 507 7.87 17.42 3.02
C TRP A 507 6.74 18.42 3.29
N ILE A 508 5.63 18.32 2.55
CA ILE A 508 4.45 19.17 2.79
C ILE A 508 3.91 18.96 4.20
N VAL A 509 3.76 17.71 4.62
CA VAL A 509 3.25 17.36 5.94
C VAL A 509 4.17 17.88 7.04
N VAL A 510 5.50 17.73 6.93
CA VAL A 510 6.43 18.14 8.00
C VAL A 510 6.68 19.64 8.03
N ARG A 511 6.88 20.27 6.86
CA ARG A 511 7.35 21.66 6.77
C ARG A 511 6.23 22.69 6.64
N GLN A 512 5.06 22.31 6.12
CA GLN A 512 3.95 23.23 5.87
C GLN A 512 2.84 23.11 6.90
N GLN A 513 2.15 24.22 7.16
CA GLN A 513 0.98 24.29 8.05
C GLN A 513 -0.25 24.67 7.23
N PHE A 514 -1.21 23.76 7.12
CA PHE A 514 -2.42 23.97 6.32
C PHE A 514 -3.62 23.22 6.92
N ARG A 515 -4.82 23.70 6.59
CA ARG A 515 -6.08 23.04 6.97
C ARG A 515 -6.22 21.73 6.20
N GLY A 516 -6.53 20.63 6.89
CA GLY A 516 -6.66 19.30 6.27
C GLY A 516 -5.39 18.44 6.27
N LYS A 517 -4.29 18.91 6.87
CA LYS A 517 -3.04 18.13 7.02
C LYS A 517 -3.28 16.73 7.63
N LYS A 518 -4.03 16.66 8.73
CA LYS A 518 -4.40 15.38 9.37
C LYS A 518 -5.24 14.48 8.47
N THR A 519 -6.07 15.06 7.60
CA THR A 519 -6.86 14.30 6.63
C THR A 519 -5.94 13.68 5.59
N ILE A 520 -4.98 14.42 5.04
CA ILE A 520 -3.98 13.86 4.10
C ILE A 520 -3.17 12.74 4.77
N GLU A 521 -2.67 12.96 5.99
CA GLU A 521 -1.97 11.94 6.76
C GLU A 521 -2.83 10.67 6.95
N PHE A 522 -4.09 10.82 7.36
CA PHE A 522 -5.00 9.70 7.56
C PHE A 522 -5.34 8.96 6.24
N THR A 523 -5.70 9.70 5.19
CA THR A 523 -6.08 9.10 3.90
C THR A 523 -4.90 8.42 3.21
N THR A 524 -3.69 8.95 3.35
CA THR A 524 -2.49 8.26 2.83
C THR A 524 -2.22 6.98 3.63
N MET A 525 -2.34 7.02 4.96
CA MET A 525 -2.23 5.80 5.79
C MET A 525 -3.30 4.75 5.50
N LEU A 526 -4.48 5.14 5.03
CA LEU A 526 -5.56 4.22 4.62
C LEU A 526 -5.07 3.18 3.61
N CYS A 527 -4.12 3.53 2.73
CA CYS A 527 -3.57 2.61 1.72
C CYS A 527 -2.88 1.38 2.33
N PHE A 528 -2.35 1.48 3.56
CA PHE A 528 -1.83 0.31 4.27
C PHE A 528 -2.94 -0.60 4.81
N ALA A 529 -4.10 -0.01 5.12
CA ALA A 529 -5.23 -0.74 5.67
C ALA A 529 -6.01 -1.48 4.58
N VAL A 530 -5.96 -1.04 3.32
CA VAL A 530 -6.64 -1.72 2.20
C VAL A 530 -5.90 -3.01 1.85
N PRO A 531 -6.54 -4.19 1.97
CA PRO A 531 -5.94 -5.47 1.58
C PRO A 531 -5.62 -5.51 0.08
N GLY A 532 -4.60 -6.27 -0.32
CA GLY A 532 -4.14 -6.29 -1.72
C GLY A 532 -5.20 -6.79 -2.71
N THR A 533 -5.99 -7.78 -2.33
CA THR A 533 -7.12 -8.28 -3.14
C THR A 533 -8.19 -7.22 -3.31
N VAL A 534 -8.61 -6.58 -2.21
CA VAL A 534 -9.56 -5.46 -2.19
C VAL A 534 -9.06 -4.31 -3.06
N ALA A 535 -7.78 -3.95 -2.97
CA ALA A 535 -7.17 -2.93 -3.82
C ALA A 535 -7.21 -3.30 -5.31
N GLY A 536 -6.93 -4.56 -5.65
CA GLY A 536 -7.04 -5.05 -7.03
C GLY A 536 -8.46 -4.91 -7.59
N VAL A 537 -9.45 -5.40 -6.83
CA VAL A 537 -10.88 -5.30 -7.20
C VAL A 537 -11.33 -3.85 -7.30
N SER A 538 -10.96 -3.02 -6.33
CA SER A 538 -11.38 -1.63 -6.27
C SER A 538 -10.82 -0.81 -7.43
N TYR A 539 -9.59 -1.11 -7.88
CA TYR A 539 -9.01 -0.52 -9.08
C TYR A 539 -9.70 -0.98 -10.36
N ILE A 540 -10.02 -2.27 -10.49
CA ILE A 540 -10.78 -2.78 -11.63
C ILE A 540 -12.14 -2.05 -11.69
N LEU A 541 -12.90 -2.04 -10.59
CA LEU A 541 -14.19 -1.37 -10.53
C LEU A 541 -14.10 0.14 -10.81
N ALA A 542 -13.03 0.80 -10.39
CA ALA A 542 -12.82 2.23 -10.58
C ALA A 542 -12.40 2.64 -11.99
N PHE A 543 -11.74 1.75 -12.74
CA PHE A 543 -11.07 2.07 -14.00
C PHE A 543 -11.38 1.10 -15.15
N ASN A 544 -12.47 0.34 -15.04
CA ASN A 544 -13.01 -0.52 -16.10
C ASN A 544 -14.18 0.11 -16.87
N SER A 545 -14.63 1.30 -16.48
CA SER A 545 -15.74 2.02 -17.09
C SER A 545 -15.42 3.51 -17.23
N ALA A 546 -16.25 4.23 -18.01
CA ALA A 546 -16.14 5.68 -18.14
C ALA A 546 -16.17 6.35 -16.75
N PRO A 547 -15.33 7.37 -16.51
CA PRO A 547 -14.67 8.19 -17.51
C PRO A 547 -13.19 7.85 -17.76
N VAL A 548 -12.61 6.85 -17.07
CA VAL A 548 -11.18 6.50 -17.20
C VAL A 548 -11.02 5.00 -17.34
N TYR A 549 -10.47 4.56 -18.47
CA TYR A 549 -10.16 3.14 -18.73
C TYR A 549 -8.66 2.88 -18.51
N LEU A 550 -8.33 2.11 -17.48
CA LEU A 550 -6.96 1.62 -17.25
C LEU A 550 -6.88 0.09 -17.26
N THR A 551 -8.02 -0.60 -17.11
CA THR A 551 -8.09 -2.07 -17.15
C THR A 551 -7.54 -2.59 -18.47
N GLY A 552 -6.74 -3.67 -18.41
CA GLY A 552 -6.06 -4.23 -19.57
C GLY A 552 -4.68 -3.62 -19.88
N THR A 553 -4.26 -2.57 -19.15
CA THR A 553 -2.94 -1.92 -19.36
C THR A 553 -1.99 -2.12 -18.18
N ALA A 554 -0.68 -1.98 -18.40
CA ALA A 554 0.32 -1.97 -17.33
C ALA A 554 0.11 -0.81 -16.32
N ALA A 555 -0.52 0.28 -16.75
CA ALA A 555 -0.69 1.49 -15.95
C ALA A 555 -1.54 1.24 -14.68
N ILE A 556 -2.57 0.39 -14.76
CA ILE A 556 -3.42 0.08 -13.59
C ILE A 556 -2.61 -0.62 -12.48
N VAL A 557 -1.71 -1.52 -12.86
CA VAL A 557 -0.85 -2.27 -11.94
C VAL A 557 0.20 -1.34 -11.33
N ILE A 558 0.90 -0.58 -12.17
CA ILE A 558 1.92 0.38 -11.72
C ILE A 558 1.31 1.40 -10.76
N MET A 559 0.14 1.95 -11.08
CA MET A 559 -0.51 2.95 -10.24
C MET A 559 -0.98 2.36 -8.91
N SER A 560 -1.54 1.14 -8.92
CA SER A 560 -1.89 0.41 -7.70
C SER A 560 -0.66 0.15 -6.82
N MET A 561 0.46 -0.26 -7.42
CA MET A 561 1.74 -0.45 -6.72
C MET A 561 2.26 0.85 -6.12
N VAL A 562 2.22 1.95 -6.86
CA VAL A 562 2.64 3.28 -6.37
C VAL A 562 1.81 3.65 -5.15
N MET A 563 0.49 3.72 -5.29
CA MET A 563 -0.38 4.25 -4.23
C MET A 563 -0.37 3.38 -2.97
N ARG A 564 -0.28 2.07 -3.13
CA ARG A 564 -0.16 1.14 -1.99
C ARG A 564 1.15 1.31 -1.23
N ASN A 565 2.23 1.69 -1.91
CA ASN A 565 3.56 1.82 -1.31
C ASN A 565 3.94 3.27 -0.94
N VAL A 566 3.22 4.30 -1.40
CA VAL A 566 3.46 5.73 -1.05
C VAL A 566 3.67 5.94 0.46
N PRO A 567 2.88 5.32 1.35
CA PRO A 567 3.06 5.49 2.79
C PRO A 567 4.42 5.01 3.35
N VAL A 568 5.12 4.11 2.66
CA VAL A 568 6.51 3.72 3.01
C VAL A 568 7.42 4.92 2.78
N GLY A 569 7.34 5.54 1.60
CA GLY A 569 8.11 6.74 1.27
C GLY A 569 7.76 7.94 2.16
N ILE A 570 6.50 8.10 2.56
CA ILE A 570 6.09 9.14 3.52
C ILE A 570 6.79 8.95 4.86
N ARG A 571 6.80 7.72 5.41
CA ARG A 571 7.45 7.45 6.72
C ARG A 571 8.96 7.65 6.66
N ALA A 572 9.61 7.18 5.60
CA ALA A 572 11.02 7.40 5.37
C ALA A 572 11.34 8.90 5.27
N GLY A 573 10.53 9.65 4.52
CA GLY A 573 10.66 11.10 4.38
C GLY A 573 10.46 11.86 5.69
N ILE A 574 9.45 11.51 6.50
CA ILE A 574 9.20 12.14 7.81
C ILE A 574 10.39 11.87 8.75
N ALA A 575 10.89 10.63 8.79
CA ALA A 575 12.04 10.28 9.62
C ALA A 575 13.31 11.04 9.20
N GLY A 576 13.57 11.16 7.89
CA GLY A 576 14.70 11.92 7.37
C GLY A 576 14.59 13.42 7.63
N LEU A 577 13.43 14.03 7.35
CA LEU A 577 13.17 15.45 7.57
C LEU A 577 13.18 15.82 9.05
N GLY A 578 12.75 14.91 9.94
CA GLY A 578 12.79 15.11 11.39
C GLY A 578 14.20 15.28 11.96
N GLN A 579 15.22 14.81 11.24
CA GLN A 579 16.63 14.99 11.62
C GLN A 579 17.23 16.30 11.10
N ILE A 580 16.53 17.00 10.20
CA ILE A 580 17.01 18.23 9.56
C ILE A 580 16.30 19.44 10.17
N ASP A 581 17.07 20.32 10.81
CA ASP A 581 16.52 21.53 11.43
C ASP A 581 15.82 22.44 10.40
N LYS A 582 14.71 23.06 10.82
CA LYS A 582 13.88 23.92 9.96
C LYS A 582 14.59 25.24 9.59
N SER A 583 15.58 25.67 10.37
CA SER A 583 16.37 26.88 10.11
C SER A 583 17.05 26.89 8.74
N LEU A 584 17.37 25.73 8.16
CA LEU A 584 17.93 25.64 6.80
C LEU A 584 16.92 26.11 5.73
N ASP A 585 15.64 25.79 5.91
CA ASP A 585 14.57 26.22 5.02
C ASP A 585 14.38 27.74 5.15
N GLU A 586 14.34 28.23 6.39
CA GLU A 586 14.15 29.65 6.72
C GLU A 586 15.33 30.53 6.24
N ALA A 587 16.57 30.03 6.34
CA ALA A 587 17.76 30.70 5.82
C ALA A 587 17.70 30.84 4.29
N SER A 588 17.29 29.77 3.59
CA SER A 588 17.15 29.79 2.13
C SER A 588 16.05 30.76 1.68
N LEU A 589 14.88 30.71 2.33
CA LEU A 589 13.76 31.61 2.05
C LEU A 589 14.12 33.08 2.36
N SER A 590 14.91 33.35 3.40
CA SER A 590 15.39 34.70 3.75
C SER A 590 16.31 35.29 2.67
N LEU A 591 17.05 34.44 1.94
CA LEU A 591 17.84 34.81 0.77
C LEU A 591 17.01 34.91 -0.52
N ARG A 592 15.67 34.92 -0.41
CA ARG A 592 14.71 34.95 -1.53
C ARG A 592 14.80 33.75 -2.47
N ALA A 593 15.35 32.62 -2.02
CA ALA A 593 15.17 31.37 -2.75
C ALA A 593 13.71 30.92 -2.61
N GLY A 594 13.12 30.36 -3.67
CA GLY A 594 11.78 29.75 -3.59
C GLY A 594 11.84 28.31 -3.06
N SER A 595 10.72 27.77 -2.58
CA SER A 595 10.66 26.42 -1.98
C SER A 595 11.23 25.32 -2.89
N MET A 596 10.95 25.37 -4.19
CA MET A 596 11.52 24.41 -5.15
C MET A 596 13.06 24.43 -5.13
N ARG A 597 13.65 25.62 -5.04
CA ARG A 597 15.11 25.81 -5.03
C ARG A 597 15.72 25.35 -3.70
N THR A 598 15.03 25.59 -2.59
CA THR A 598 15.39 25.07 -1.26
C THR A 598 15.37 23.54 -1.25
N ILE A 599 14.32 22.93 -1.79
CA ILE A 599 14.22 21.46 -1.86
C ILE A 599 15.35 20.88 -2.71
N ILE A 600 15.54 21.37 -3.92
CA ILE A 600 16.51 20.78 -4.86
C ILE A 600 17.95 20.95 -4.38
N ASN A 601 18.32 22.11 -3.84
CA ASN A 601 19.71 22.41 -3.54
C ASN A 601 20.11 22.12 -2.09
N ILE A 602 19.16 22.04 -1.15
CA ILE A 602 19.45 21.84 0.28
C ILE A 602 18.85 20.53 0.76
N LEU A 603 17.53 20.35 0.65
CA LEU A 603 16.86 19.20 1.27
C LEU A 603 17.14 17.89 0.54
N LEU A 604 17.03 17.83 -0.79
CA LEU A 604 17.27 16.59 -1.55
C LEU A 604 18.68 16.01 -1.33
N PRO A 605 19.78 16.81 -1.37
CA PRO A 605 21.12 16.31 -1.05
C PRO A 605 21.23 15.74 0.36
N LEU A 606 20.59 16.38 1.36
CA LEU A 606 20.60 15.92 2.75
C LEU A 606 19.71 14.68 2.96
N LEU A 607 18.64 14.53 2.18
CA LEU A 607 17.70 13.42 2.24
C LEU A 607 18.11 12.22 1.38
N ARG A 608 19.26 12.24 0.70
CA ARG A 608 19.74 11.09 -0.12
C ARG A 608 19.65 9.74 0.60
N PRO A 609 20.06 9.58 1.88
CA PRO A 609 19.94 8.30 2.57
C PRO A 609 18.48 7.87 2.76
N ALA A 610 17.57 8.82 2.99
CA ALA A 610 16.14 8.55 3.12
C ALA A 610 15.51 8.20 1.76
N ILE A 611 15.95 8.83 0.67
CA ILE A 611 15.51 8.54 -0.70
C ILE A 611 15.93 7.14 -1.14
N LEU A 612 17.16 6.71 -0.82
CA LEU A 612 17.64 5.37 -1.15
C LEU A 612 16.96 4.27 -0.31
N SER A 613 16.44 4.63 0.86
CA SER A 613 15.72 3.71 1.74
C SER A 613 14.23 3.62 1.45
N ALA A 614 13.65 4.66 0.81
CA ALA A 614 12.24 4.77 0.44
C ALA A 614 11.98 4.03 -0.87
#